data_AF-A0A9N9R1G5-F1
#
_entry.id   AF-A0A9N9R1G5-F1
#
_cell.length_a   1.000
_cell.length_b   1.000
_cell.length_c   1.000
_cell.angle_alpha   90.00
_cell.angle_beta   90.00
_cell.angle_gamma   90.00
#
_symmetry.space_group_name_H-M   'P 1'
#
loop_
_entity.id
_entity.type
_entity.pdbx_description
1 polymer ?
#
loop_
_entity_poly.entity_id
_entity_poly.type
_entity_poly.pdbx_seq_one_letter_code
_entity_poly.pdbx_strand_id
1 'polypeptide(L)'
;MEKYTIKVGDQKSSSANVTLELHNINVNIGVRSFASKLLEVGDGRLKTDPDGKIIFTNEFCHPVATEEELLANVFPDLKNKINNEEWLFERAVLSPKNELVNKINNKVLDVVDGASRVYTSIDTVMASDDSTAYPVEFLNSLELTGVPPHKLELKVGVPVLLMRNLDAPRLCNGTRLQISELGRNIVRATILTAAAKGKSVLIPRIPIIPHNFPFQFKRLQFPLKLAFAMTINKSQGQTLKVASMHLGIPCFTHGQLYVACSPVSNARNLVRSFASKLLEVGDGRLKTDPDGKIIFTNEFCHPVATEEELLANVFPDLKNKINNEEWLFERAVLSPKNELVNKINNKVLDVVDGASRVYTSIDTVMASDDSTAYPVEFLNSLELTGVPPHKLELKVGVPVLLMRNLDAPRLCNGTRLQISELGRNIVRATILTAAAKGKSVLIPRIPIIPHNFPFQFKRLQFPLKLAFAMTINKSQGQTLKVASMHLGIPCFTHGQLYVACSPVSNARNLYVLAANNRSYNIVYRSIL
;
A
#
# COMPACT_ATOMS: atom_id res chain seq x y z
N MET A 1 25.99 27.01 -5.02
CA MET A 1 24.78 26.16 -5.16
C MET A 1 25.11 24.80 -4.56
N GLU A 2 24.67 24.54 -3.33
CA GLU A 2 24.78 23.21 -2.75
C GLU A 2 23.81 22.27 -3.46
N LYS A 3 24.30 21.14 -3.95
CA LYS A 3 23.51 20.12 -4.64
C LYS A 3 23.22 18.98 -3.64
N TYR A 4 21.96 18.66 -3.44
CA TYR A 4 21.53 17.58 -2.55
C TYR A 4 21.06 16.39 -3.38
N THR A 5 21.66 15.21 -3.16
CA THR A 5 21.37 14.00 -3.95
C THR A 5 20.85 12.86 -3.07
N ILE A 6 19.81 12.17 -3.54
CA ILE A 6 19.16 11.07 -2.80
C ILE A 6 19.15 9.79 -3.63
N LYS A 7 19.70 8.72 -3.07
CA LYS A 7 19.75 7.40 -3.72
C LYS A 7 18.42 6.67 -3.54
N VAL A 8 17.84 6.20 -4.64
CA VAL A 8 16.66 5.32 -4.62
C VAL A 8 17.15 3.87 -4.70
N GLY A 9 17.48 3.27 -3.54
CA GLY A 9 17.92 1.87 -3.43
C GLY A 9 19.43 1.63 -3.33
N ASP A 10 19.80 0.69 -2.45
CA ASP A 10 21.10 0.19 -1.94
C ASP A 10 22.21 1.17 -1.51
N GLN A 11 22.64 1.02 -0.26
CA GLN A 11 23.27 2.01 0.63
C GLN A 11 24.62 2.61 0.18
N LYS A 12 24.76 3.94 0.28
CA LYS A 12 25.67 4.68 1.19
C LYS A 12 25.24 6.17 1.26
N SER A 13 25.19 6.70 2.47
CA SER A 13 24.39 7.86 2.91
C SER A 13 25.06 9.23 2.73
N SER A 14 24.30 10.17 2.18
CA SER A 14 24.33 11.60 2.56
C SER A 14 22.92 11.94 3.03
N SER A 15 22.76 12.40 4.28
CA SER A 15 21.45 12.82 4.80
C SER A 15 20.97 14.05 4.04
N ALA A 16 19.82 13.96 3.39
CA ALA A 16 19.22 15.09 2.68
C ALA A 16 17.83 15.38 3.26
N ASN A 17 17.61 16.64 3.62
CA ASN A 17 16.33 17.16 4.08
C ASN A 17 15.76 18.05 2.99
N VAL A 18 14.46 17.89 2.71
CA VAL A 18 13.81 18.59 1.60
C VAL A 18 12.53 19.24 2.09
N THR A 19 12.40 20.54 1.91
CA THR A 19 11.19 21.30 2.24
C THR A 19 10.38 21.57 0.98
N LEU A 20 9.05 21.34 1.05
CA LEU A 20 8.10 21.67 -0.01
C LEU A 20 7.13 22.74 0.50
N GLU A 21 7.35 23.97 0.05
CA GLU A 21 6.47 25.10 0.34
C GLU A 21 5.74 25.55 -0.93
N LEU A 22 4.41 25.64 -0.86
CA LEU A 22 3.59 26.26 -1.90
C LEU A 22 3.11 27.63 -1.41
N HIS A 23 3.99 28.63 -1.46
CA HIS A 23 3.60 30.03 -1.22
C HIS A 23 3.29 30.72 -2.55
N ASN A 24 2.04 31.22 -2.69
CA ASN A 24 1.57 32.19 -3.71
C ASN A 24 2.43 32.27 -4.99
N ILE A 25 2.49 31.17 -5.71
CA ILE A 25 3.19 31.12 -6.99
C ILE A 25 2.27 31.78 -8.03
N ASN A 26 2.77 32.81 -8.71
CA ASN A 26 2.07 33.44 -9.84
C ASN A 26 1.50 32.35 -10.78
N VAL A 27 0.17 32.37 -10.94
CA VAL A 27 -0.70 31.18 -10.95
C VAL A 27 -0.58 30.26 -12.18
N ASN A 28 0.21 30.59 -13.20
CA ASN A 28 0.20 29.83 -14.47
C ASN A 28 1.51 29.21 -14.94
N ILE A 29 2.68 29.54 -14.39
CA ILE A 29 3.97 28.98 -14.87
C ILE A 29 4.63 28.08 -13.82
N GLY A 30 4.72 28.51 -12.56
CA GLY A 30 5.38 27.72 -11.50
C GLY A 30 4.59 26.50 -11.05
N VAL A 31 3.24 26.56 -11.04
CA VAL A 31 2.38 25.39 -10.75
C VAL A 31 2.53 24.30 -11.80
N ARG A 32 2.70 24.69 -13.09
CA ARG A 32 2.91 23.73 -14.19
C ARG A 32 4.28 23.07 -14.15
N SER A 33 5.32 23.84 -13.85
CA SER A 33 6.67 23.33 -13.66
C SER A 33 6.73 22.35 -12.49
N PHE A 34 6.12 22.70 -11.36
CA PHE A 34 6.04 21.83 -10.18
C PHE A 34 5.29 20.52 -10.49
N ALA A 35 4.12 20.60 -11.14
CA ALA A 35 3.35 19.41 -11.50
C ALA A 35 4.09 18.53 -12.52
N SER A 36 4.75 19.11 -13.53
CA SER A 36 5.57 18.36 -14.48
C SER A 36 6.71 17.60 -13.81
N LYS A 37 7.43 18.25 -12.89
CA LYS A 37 8.51 17.62 -12.11
C LYS A 37 8.00 16.58 -11.13
N LEU A 38 6.84 16.80 -10.50
CA LEU A 38 6.15 15.80 -9.68
C LEU A 38 5.81 14.55 -10.49
N LEU A 39 5.48 14.72 -11.76
CA LEU A 39 5.18 13.62 -12.66
C LEU A 39 6.45 12.91 -13.14
N GLU A 40 7.55 13.63 -13.36
CA GLU A 40 8.87 13.03 -13.59
C GLU A 40 9.35 12.22 -12.39
N VAL A 41 9.02 12.64 -11.15
CA VAL A 41 9.23 11.84 -9.93
C VAL A 41 8.44 10.54 -10.00
N GLY A 42 7.14 10.61 -10.34
CA GLY A 42 6.26 9.45 -10.44
C GLY A 42 6.64 8.48 -11.56
N ASP A 43 7.18 9.01 -12.67
CA ASP A 43 7.62 8.24 -13.83
C ASP A 43 9.09 7.77 -13.73
N GLY A 44 9.83 8.15 -12.68
CA GLY A 44 11.25 7.83 -12.52
C GLY A 44 12.17 8.52 -13.54
N ARG A 45 11.78 9.68 -14.07
CA ARG A 45 12.48 10.42 -15.15
C ARG A 45 13.30 11.62 -14.67
N LEU A 46 13.33 11.90 -13.37
CA LEU A 46 14.17 12.97 -12.85
C LEU A 46 15.65 12.70 -13.15
N LYS A 47 16.39 13.77 -13.44
CA LYS A 47 17.83 13.69 -13.66
C LYS A 47 18.51 13.09 -12.43
N THR A 48 19.26 12.02 -12.67
CA THR A 48 20.12 11.40 -11.68
C THR A 48 21.57 11.86 -11.85
N ASP A 49 22.32 11.84 -10.77
CA ASP A 49 23.78 11.92 -10.82
C ASP A 49 24.37 10.58 -11.32
N PRO A 50 25.70 10.52 -11.58
CA PRO A 50 26.37 9.28 -12.02
C PRO A 50 26.19 8.09 -11.06
N ASP A 51 25.86 8.33 -9.79
CA ASP A 51 25.60 7.29 -8.78
C ASP A 51 24.11 6.85 -8.75
N GLY A 52 23.29 7.33 -9.69
CA GLY A 52 21.86 7.02 -9.78
C GLY A 52 21.01 7.76 -8.74
N LYS A 53 21.52 8.81 -8.11
CA LYS A 53 20.78 9.60 -7.11
C LYS A 53 20.02 10.74 -7.76
N ILE A 54 18.78 10.96 -7.32
CA ILE A 54 17.96 12.08 -7.78
C ILE A 54 18.58 13.39 -7.29
N ILE A 55 18.76 14.35 -8.21
CA ILE A 55 19.26 15.69 -7.90
C ILE A 55 18.06 16.62 -7.66
N PHE A 56 17.94 17.14 -6.44
CA PHE A 56 16.92 18.13 -6.12
C PHE A 56 17.42 19.53 -6.45
N THR A 57 16.57 20.33 -7.10
CA THR A 57 16.88 21.72 -7.45
C THR A 57 15.90 22.68 -6.77
N ASN A 58 16.38 23.89 -6.47
CA ASN A 58 15.59 24.98 -5.85
C ASN A 58 14.35 25.39 -6.64
N GLU A 59 14.23 24.94 -7.89
CA GLU A 59 13.05 25.15 -8.74
C GLU A 59 11.89 24.17 -8.45
N PHE A 60 12.14 23.08 -7.71
CA PHE A 60 11.12 22.06 -7.39
C PHE A 60 10.85 21.97 -5.89
N CYS A 61 11.90 22.07 -5.09
CA CYS A 61 11.84 22.00 -3.63
C CYS A 61 13.00 22.81 -3.04
N HIS A 62 12.87 23.20 -1.78
CA HIS A 62 13.95 23.88 -1.05
C HIS A 62 14.72 22.84 -0.23
N PRO A 63 15.85 22.31 -0.73
CA PRO A 63 16.68 21.45 0.08
C PRO A 63 17.28 22.27 1.24
N VAL A 64 17.34 21.64 2.40
CA VAL A 64 17.85 22.25 3.64
C VAL A 64 18.93 21.35 4.23
N ALA A 65 19.90 21.96 4.90
CA ALA A 65 21.09 21.25 5.36
C ALA A 65 20.84 20.48 6.68
N THR A 66 19.92 20.98 7.51
CA THR A 66 19.72 20.50 8.89
C THR A 66 18.27 20.10 9.16
N GLU A 67 18.06 19.28 10.20
CA GLU A 67 16.70 18.88 10.64
C GLU A 67 16.00 20.06 11.32
N GLU A 68 16.76 20.91 12.01
CA GLU A 68 16.28 22.10 12.71
C GLU A 68 15.72 23.13 11.72
N GLU A 69 16.42 23.38 10.60
CA GLU A 69 15.94 24.24 9.51
C GLU A 69 14.67 23.68 8.86
N LEU A 70 14.62 22.35 8.65
CA LEU A 70 13.41 21.69 8.15
C LEU A 70 12.22 21.90 9.07
N LEU A 71 12.40 21.76 10.39
CA LEU A 71 11.34 21.97 11.37
C LEU A 71 10.93 23.44 11.48
N ALA A 72 11.87 24.37 11.40
CA ALA A 72 11.58 25.81 11.40
C ALA A 72 10.72 26.23 10.19
N ASN A 73 10.93 25.61 9.03
CA ASN A 73 10.15 25.88 7.82
C ASN A 73 8.73 25.29 7.90
N VAL A 74 8.57 24.08 8.44
CA VAL A 74 7.22 23.47 8.60
C VAL A 74 6.45 24.10 9.75
N PHE A 75 7.11 24.38 10.87
CA PHE A 75 6.46 24.86 12.09
C PHE A 75 7.05 26.21 12.53
N PRO A 76 6.96 27.27 11.70
CA PRO A 76 7.47 28.57 12.07
C PRO A 76 6.68 29.11 13.26
N ASP A 77 7.40 29.49 14.32
CA ASP A 77 6.81 30.03 15.54
C ASP A 77 5.83 29.06 16.24
N LEU A 78 6.20 27.77 16.29
CA LEU A 78 5.38 26.70 16.87
C LEU A 78 4.86 27.03 18.27
N LYS A 79 5.67 27.65 19.12
CA LYS A 79 5.31 27.98 20.51
C LYS A 79 4.06 28.86 20.60
N ASN A 80 3.97 29.89 19.77
CA ASN A 80 2.83 30.81 19.77
C ASN A 80 1.64 30.25 18.98
N LYS A 81 1.87 29.36 18.00
CA LYS A 81 0.85 28.83 17.10
C LYS A 81 0.32 27.44 17.44
N ILE A 82 0.81 26.83 18.52
CA ILE A 82 0.38 25.48 18.94
C ILE A 82 -1.13 25.39 19.21
N ASN A 83 -1.79 26.48 19.57
CA ASN A 83 -3.24 26.51 19.80
C ASN A 83 -4.05 26.80 18.53
N ASN A 84 -3.40 27.04 17.39
CA ASN A 84 -4.09 27.30 16.13
C ASN A 84 -4.35 25.97 15.39
N GLU A 85 -5.59 25.48 15.52
CA GLU A 85 -6.09 24.24 14.93
C GLU A 85 -5.86 24.14 13.42
N GLU A 86 -6.22 25.19 12.68
CA GLU A 86 -6.10 25.22 11.22
C GLU A 86 -4.63 25.24 10.80
N TRP A 87 -3.80 26.00 11.51
CA TRP A 87 -2.38 26.08 11.24
C TRP A 87 -1.64 24.76 11.46
N LEU A 88 -1.95 24.02 12.53
CA LEU A 88 -1.38 22.69 12.78
C LEU A 88 -1.91 21.63 11.81
N PHE A 89 -3.17 21.74 11.41
CA PHE A 89 -3.80 20.79 10.51
C PHE A 89 -3.17 20.81 9.12
N GLU A 90 -2.80 21.98 8.63
CA GLU A 90 -2.31 22.16 7.26
C GLU A 90 -0.85 21.77 7.07
N ARG A 91 -0.18 21.30 8.14
CA ARG A 91 1.27 21.10 8.16
C ARG A 91 1.67 19.75 8.75
N ALA A 92 2.68 19.13 8.16
CA ALA A 92 3.29 17.92 8.69
C ALA A 92 4.69 17.66 8.11
N VAL A 93 5.52 16.94 8.85
CA VAL A 93 6.76 16.36 8.33
C VAL A 93 6.49 14.93 7.85
N LEU A 94 6.97 14.60 6.66
CA LEU A 94 6.81 13.29 6.02
C LEU A 94 8.14 12.54 6.05
N SER A 95 8.08 11.25 6.37
CA SER A 95 9.28 10.40 6.33
C SER A 95 8.99 8.99 5.81
N PRO A 96 9.97 8.27 5.21
CA PRO A 96 9.75 6.91 4.72
C PRO A 96 9.50 5.87 5.82
N LYS A 97 10.06 6.07 7.03
CA LYS A 97 10.04 5.08 8.13
C LYS A 97 9.42 5.63 9.42
N ASN A 98 8.74 4.74 10.15
CA ASN A 98 8.15 5.04 11.45
C ASN A 98 9.18 5.47 12.52
N GLU A 99 10.41 4.93 12.46
CA GLU A 99 11.49 5.30 13.41
C GLU A 99 11.82 6.79 13.35
N LEU A 100 12.01 7.33 12.14
CA LEU A 100 12.25 8.76 11.94
C LEU A 100 11.04 9.61 12.32
N VAL A 101 9.83 9.13 12.01
CA VAL A 101 8.58 9.79 12.43
C VAL A 101 8.51 9.91 13.95
N ASN A 102 8.85 8.86 14.69
CA ASN A 102 8.87 8.87 16.16
C ASN A 102 9.91 9.88 16.68
N LYS A 103 11.13 9.83 16.11
CA LYS A 103 12.22 10.75 16.48
C LYS A 103 11.83 12.21 16.29
N ILE A 104 11.27 12.56 15.13
CA ILE A 104 10.83 13.93 14.82
C ILE A 104 9.70 14.34 15.74
N ASN A 105 8.68 13.50 15.93
CA ASN A 105 7.56 13.80 16.82
C ASN A 105 8.02 14.09 18.26
N ASN A 106 8.95 13.30 18.80
CA ASN A 106 9.48 13.50 20.14
C ASN A 106 10.29 14.80 20.23
N LYS A 107 11.19 15.06 19.27
CA LYS A 107 11.94 16.32 19.19
C LYS A 107 11.02 17.54 19.15
N VAL A 108 9.96 17.49 18.33
CA VAL A 108 9.00 18.61 18.23
C VAL A 108 8.22 18.76 19.54
N LEU A 109 7.84 17.65 20.20
CA LEU A 109 7.15 17.67 21.49
C LEU A 109 8.01 18.33 22.59
N ASP A 110 9.33 18.11 22.59
CA ASP A 110 10.25 18.68 23.58
C ASP A 110 10.29 20.21 23.51
N VAL A 111 10.11 20.79 22.33
CA VAL A 111 10.12 22.24 22.08
C VAL A 111 8.78 22.91 22.45
N VAL A 112 7.69 22.14 22.50
CA VAL A 112 6.36 22.65 22.89
C VAL A 112 6.31 22.94 24.38
N ASP A 113 5.93 24.15 24.77
CA ASP A 113 5.77 24.52 26.17
C ASP A 113 4.50 23.88 26.78
N GLY A 114 4.56 23.54 28.07
CA GLY A 114 3.42 22.98 28.81
C GLY A 114 3.74 21.68 29.57
N ALA A 115 2.86 21.33 30.50
CA ALA A 115 3.01 20.13 31.31
C ALA A 115 2.89 18.87 30.45
N SER A 116 3.97 18.08 30.42
CA SER A 116 3.97 16.77 29.78
C SER A 116 3.30 15.72 30.67
N ARG A 117 2.53 14.83 30.06
CA ARG A 117 1.95 13.67 30.73
C ARG A 117 2.34 12.39 30.01
N VAL A 118 2.92 11.48 30.79
CA VAL A 118 3.34 10.16 30.31
C VAL A 118 2.30 9.12 30.69
N TYR A 119 1.86 8.34 29.71
CA TYR A 119 0.96 7.22 29.87
C TYR A 119 1.70 5.92 29.53
N THR A 120 1.90 5.05 30.52
CA THR A 120 2.39 3.69 30.32
C THR A 120 1.24 2.74 29.98
N SER A 121 1.49 1.81 29.06
CA SER A 121 0.52 0.77 28.70
C SER A 121 0.53 -0.35 29.73
N ILE A 122 -0.56 -1.12 29.75
CA ILE A 122 -0.64 -2.38 30.49
C ILE A 122 -0.65 -3.50 29.45
N ASP A 123 0.40 -4.32 29.47
CA ASP A 123 0.61 -5.40 28.53
C ASP A 123 0.36 -6.75 29.22
N THR A 124 -0.44 -7.61 28.60
CA THR A 124 -0.86 -8.89 29.20
C THR A 124 -0.85 -9.99 28.15
N VAL A 125 -0.14 -11.08 28.43
CA VAL A 125 -0.13 -12.27 27.57
C VAL A 125 -1.45 -13.02 27.71
N MET A 126 -1.98 -13.57 26.61
CA MET A 126 -3.31 -14.20 26.61
C MET A 126 -3.28 -15.67 27.03
N ALA A 127 -2.16 -16.37 26.85
CA ALA A 127 -1.95 -17.74 27.31
C ALA A 127 -1.11 -17.77 28.61
N SER A 128 -1.49 -18.62 29.57
CA SER A 128 -0.80 -18.77 30.85
C SER A 128 0.65 -19.22 30.69
N ASP A 129 0.88 -20.13 29.75
CA ASP A 129 2.17 -20.80 29.56
C ASP A 129 3.21 -19.86 28.92
N ASP A 130 2.73 -18.89 28.14
CA ASP A 130 3.54 -17.86 27.47
C ASP A 130 4.02 -16.75 28.44
N SER A 131 3.47 -16.65 29.65
CA SER A 131 3.83 -15.60 30.62
C SER A 131 5.28 -15.70 31.13
N THR A 132 5.83 -16.91 31.14
CA THR A 132 7.23 -17.18 31.52
C THR A 132 8.19 -17.01 30.34
N ALA A 133 7.71 -17.27 29.11
CA ALA A 133 8.49 -17.14 27.88
C ALA A 133 8.61 -15.68 27.41
N TYR A 134 7.60 -14.84 27.67
CA TYR A 134 7.55 -13.45 27.22
C TYR A 134 7.33 -12.50 28.39
N PRO A 135 8.41 -12.04 29.07
CA PRO A 135 8.29 -11.12 30.19
C PRO A 135 7.69 -9.77 29.75
N VAL A 136 7.05 -9.06 30.68
CA VAL A 136 6.33 -7.81 30.39
C VAL A 136 7.29 -6.72 29.88
N GLU A 137 8.54 -6.72 30.35
CA GLU A 137 9.60 -5.83 29.89
C GLU A 137 9.91 -6.02 28.40
N PHE A 138 9.90 -7.28 27.94
CA PHE A 138 10.03 -7.59 26.52
C PHE A 138 8.85 -7.03 25.73
N LEU A 139 7.61 -7.23 26.20
CA LEU A 139 6.42 -6.67 25.55
C LEU A 139 6.47 -5.15 25.47
N ASN A 140 6.86 -4.49 26.56
CA ASN A 140 6.99 -3.03 26.65
C ASN A 140 8.01 -2.46 25.66
N SER A 141 9.04 -3.25 25.29
CA SER A 141 10.05 -2.87 24.31
C SER A 141 9.57 -2.95 22.84
N LEU A 142 8.43 -3.60 22.57
CA LEU A 142 7.95 -3.81 21.21
C LEU A 142 7.33 -2.54 20.60
N GLU A 143 7.94 -2.06 19.51
CA GLU A 143 7.35 -1.05 18.62
C GLU A 143 6.56 -1.71 17.48
N LEU A 144 5.24 -1.82 17.64
CA LEU A 144 4.37 -2.53 16.70
C LEU A 144 3.62 -1.58 15.77
N THR A 145 3.56 -1.93 14.48
CA THR A 145 2.78 -1.16 13.51
C THR A 145 1.29 -1.28 13.82
N GLY A 146 0.59 -0.14 13.95
CA GLY A 146 -0.85 -0.13 14.25
C GLY A 146 -1.21 -0.38 15.72
N VAL A 147 -0.21 -0.38 16.61
CA VAL A 147 -0.39 -0.38 18.07
C VAL A 147 0.29 0.87 18.64
N PRO A 148 -0.33 1.56 19.60
CA PRO A 148 0.30 2.66 20.32
C PRO A 148 1.59 2.21 21.05
N PRO A 149 2.55 3.12 21.24
CA PRO A 149 3.76 2.84 22.00
C PRO A 149 3.42 2.53 23.46
N HIS A 150 4.28 1.74 24.12
CA HIS A 150 4.15 1.47 25.55
C HIS A 150 4.17 2.78 26.35
N LYS A 151 5.19 3.62 26.12
CA LYS A 151 5.30 4.96 26.69
C LYS A 151 4.71 5.97 25.70
N LEU A 152 3.53 6.51 26.01
CA LEU A 152 2.88 7.57 25.24
C LEU A 152 2.98 8.89 26.00
N GLU A 153 3.76 9.83 25.48
CA GLU A 153 3.95 11.16 26.07
C GLU A 153 3.16 12.21 25.29
N LEU A 154 2.38 13.03 25.99
CA LEU A 154 1.49 14.04 25.39
C LEU A 154 1.51 15.35 26.19
N LYS A 155 1.33 16.46 25.49
CA LYS A 155 1.08 17.81 26.04
C LYS A 155 -0.27 18.33 25.53
N VAL A 156 -0.88 19.28 26.23
CA VAL A 156 -2.09 19.96 25.73
C VAL A 156 -1.71 20.80 24.49
N GLY A 157 -2.61 20.87 23.51
CA GLY A 157 -2.43 21.61 22.25
C GLY A 157 -1.76 20.81 21.13
N VAL A 158 -1.15 19.66 21.42
CA VAL A 158 -0.41 18.90 20.39
C VAL A 158 -1.36 18.14 19.45
N PRO A 159 -1.02 18.02 18.15
CA PRO A 159 -1.75 17.20 17.21
C PRO A 159 -1.41 15.72 17.43
N VAL A 160 -2.45 14.88 17.41
CA VAL A 160 -2.37 13.42 17.49
C VAL A 160 -3.17 12.76 16.37
N LEU A 161 -2.83 11.52 16.07
CA LEU A 161 -3.52 10.66 15.12
C LEU A 161 -4.23 9.55 15.87
N LEU A 162 -5.50 9.33 15.53
CA LEU A 162 -6.25 8.19 16.04
C LEU A 162 -5.79 6.90 15.32
N MET A 163 -5.44 5.87 16.09
CA MET A 163 -4.85 4.62 15.59
C MET A 163 -5.87 3.51 15.34
N ARG A 164 -7.14 3.71 15.75
CA ARG A 164 -8.23 2.73 15.67
C ARG A 164 -9.56 3.40 15.37
N ASN A 165 -10.47 2.66 14.76
CA ASN A 165 -11.86 3.11 14.61
C ASN A 165 -12.53 3.04 15.99
N LEU A 166 -13.07 4.16 16.46
CA LEU A 166 -13.82 4.23 17.71
C LEU A 166 -15.31 4.43 17.47
N ASP A 167 -15.66 5.26 16.50
CA ASP A 167 -17.04 5.66 16.21
C ASP A 167 -17.15 6.08 14.74
N ALA A 168 -17.30 5.11 13.84
CA ALA A 168 -17.38 5.37 12.41
C ALA A 168 -18.74 5.99 12.04
N PRO A 169 -18.80 7.04 11.18
CA PRO A 169 -17.71 7.59 10.37
C PRO A 169 -16.93 8.75 11.02
N ARG A 170 -17.26 9.13 12.26
CA ARG A 170 -16.76 10.35 12.92
C ARG A 170 -15.33 10.24 13.46
N LEU A 171 -14.96 9.10 14.04
CA LEU A 171 -13.67 8.82 14.66
C LEU A 171 -13.11 7.52 14.09
N CYS A 172 -12.39 7.66 12.99
CA CYS A 172 -11.79 6.56 12.24
C CYS A 172 -10.26 6.55 12.42
N ASN A 173 -9.64 5.42 12.12
CA ASN A 173 -8.20 5.31 12.05
C ASN A 173 -7.65 6.34 11.04
N GLY A 174 -6.70 7.17 11.48
CA GLY A 174 -6.14 8.27 10.70
C GLY A 174 -6.80 9.62 10.94
N THR A 175 -7.88 9.73 11.73
CA THR A 175 -8.44 11.03 12.12
C THR A 175 -7.40 11.82 12.91
N ARG A 176 -7.09 13.06 12.47
CA ARG A 176 -6.21 13.97 13.22
C ARG A 176 -7.04 14.73 14.25
N LEU A 177 -6.50 14.81 15.46
CA LEU A 177 -7.13 15.44 16.61
C LEU A 177 -6.11 16.37 17.28
N GLN A 178 -6.58 17.39 17.98
CA GLN A 178 -5.75 18.21 18.86
C GLN A 178 -6.10 17.92 20.32
N ILE A 179 -5.10 17.67 21.15
CA ILE A 179 -5.34 17.45 22.59
C ILE A 179 -5.84 18.74 23.23
N SER A 180 -7.01 18.69 23.86
CA SER A 180 -7.54 19.80 24.66
C SER A 180 -7.41 19.56 26.15
N GLU A 181 -7.46 18.30 26.61
CA GLU A 181 -7.35 17.96 28.03
C GLU A 181 -6.74 16.57 28.24
N LEU A 182 -5.88 16.44 29.26
CA LEU A 182 -5.17 15.19 29.59
C LEU A 182 -5.61 14.66 30.96
N GLY A 183 -6.65 13.82 30.98
CA GLY A 183 -7.13 13.14 32.19
C GLY A 183 -6.38 11.84 32.49
N ARG A 184 -6.64 11.21 33.66
CA ARG A 184 -5.96 9.93 34.02
C ARG A 184 -6.37 8.78 33.10
N ASN A 185 -7.67 8.67 32.84
CA ASN A 185 -8.30 7.53 32.15
C ASN A 185 -8.93 7.90 30.80
N ILE A 186 -9.10 9.20 30.55
CA ILE A 186 -9.75 9.75 29.37
C ILE A 186 -8.94 10.95 28.90
N VAL A 187 -8.72 11.03 27.60
CA VAL A 187 -8.12 12.19 26.92
C VAL A 187 -9.22 12.92 26.15
N ARG A 188 -9.31 14.24 26.30
CA ARG A 188 -10.21 15.07 25.49
C ARG A 188 -9.43 15.63 24.31
N ALA A 189 -10.01 15.54 23.13
CA ALA A 189 -9.40 16.09 21.91
C ALA A 189 -10.45 16.74 21.01
N THR A 190 -10.03 17.71 20.20
CA THR A 190 -10.86 18.35 19.17
C THR A 190 -10.55 17.74 17.82
N ILE A 191 -11.57 17.42 17.02
CA ILE A 191 -11.39 16.85 15.68
C ILE A 191 -10.88 17.91 14.70
N LEU A 192 -9.76 17.63 14.02
CA LEU A 192 -9.17 18.53 13.02
C LEU A 192 -9.59 18.18 11.57
N THR A 193 -9.98 16.93 11.30
CA THR A 193 -10.32 16.39 9.96
C THR A 193 -11.80 16.01 9.81
N ALA A 194 -12.32 16.04 8.58
CA ALA A 194 -13.63 15.51 8.16
C ALA A 194 -14.88 16.33 8.56
N ALA A 195 -16.08 15.80 8.27
CA ALA A 195 -17.39 16.45 8.46
C ALA A 195 -17.73 16.84 9.92
N ALA A 196 -16.91 16.40 10.88
CA ALA A 196 -17.07 16.67 12.31
C ALA A 196 -15.98 17.61 12.89
N LYS A 197 -15.27 18.37 12.03
CA LYS A 197 -14.25 19.36 12.44
C LYS A 197 -14.76 20.28 13.56
N GLY A 198 -13.91 20.54 14.55
CA GLY A 198 -14.21 21.40 15.70
C GLY A 198 -15.01 20.74 16.82
N LYS A 199 -15.50 19.50 16.65
CA LYS A 199 -16.19 18.78 17.72
C LYS A 199 -15.20 18.21 18.73
N SER A 200 -15.50 18.40 20.02
CA SER A 200 -14.77 17.78 21.12
C SER A 200 -15.16 16.31 21.29
N VAL A 201 -14.18 15.45 21.54
CA VAL A 201 -14.34 14.00 21.73
C VAL A 201 -13.54 13.52 22.92
N LEU A 202 -14.03 12.44 23.54
CA LEU A 202 -13.39 11.76 24.65
C LEU A 202 -12.80 10.43 24.16
N ILE A 203 -11.54 10.19 24.48
CA ILE A 203 -10.77 9.06 24.00
C ILE A 203 -10.35 8.23 25.22
N PRO A 204 -10.93 7.04 25.42
CA PRO A 204 -10.54 6.16 26.50
C PRO A 204 -9.33 5.30 26.11
N ARG A 205 -8.70 4.66 27.10
CA ARG A 205 -7.79 3.55 26.86
C ARG A 205 -8.59 2.36 26.32
N ILE A 206 -8.09 1.71 25.28
CA ILE A 206 -8.73 0.51 24.72
C ILE A 206 -7.75 -0.65 24.69
N PRO A 207 -8.24 -1.90 24.82
CA PRO A 207 -7.40 -3.06 24.65
C PRO A 207 -7.10 -3.27 23.16
N ILE A 208 -5.83 -3.43 22.82
CA ILE A 208 -5.37 -3.63 21.44
C ILE A 208 -4.61 -4.94 21.38
N ILE A 209 -5.06 -5.84 20.51
CA ILE A 209 -4.42 -7.13 20.26
C ILE A 209 -3.68 -7.02 18.93
N PRO A 210 -2.33 -6.98 18.91
CA PRO A 210 -1.57 -7.11 17.68
C PRO A 210 -1.80 -8.47 17.02
N HIS A 211 -1.87 -8.46 15.69
CA HIS A 211 -1.89 -9.67 14.87
C HIS A 211 -0.50 -9.87 14.27
N ASN A 212 -0.14 -11.12 13.92
CA ASN A 212 1.15 -11.52 13.33
C ASN A 212 2.35 -11.63 14.30
N PHE A 213 2.11 -12.11 15.53
CA PHE A 213 3.17 -12.53 16.45
C PHE A 213 3.06 -14.03 16.73
N PRO A 214 4.18 -14.71 17.06
CA PRO A 214 4.17 -16.14 17.41
C PRO A 214 3.39 -16.43 18.69
N PHE A 215 3.07 -15.40 19.48
CA PHE A 215 2.24 -15.46 20.68
C PHE A 215 1.21 -14.32 20.65
N GLN A 216 0.14 -14.45 21.45
CA GLN A 216 -0.89 -13.42 21.57
C GLN A 216 -0.75 -12.66 22.89
N PHE A 217 -0.70 -11.33 22.81
CA PHE A 217 -0.79 -10.46 23.96
C PHE A 217 -1.74 -9.30 23.69
N LYS A 218 -2.15 -8.61 24.74
CA LYS A 218 -3.08 -7.49 24.74
C LYS A 218 -2.39 -6.29 25.37
N ARG A 219 -2.38 -5.16 24.67
CA ARG A 219 -1.90 -3.86 25.16
C ARG A 219 -3.09 -2.93 25.43
N LEU A 220 -3.29 -2.53 26.68
CA LEU A 220 -4.27 -1.53 27.08
C LEU A 220 -3.62 -0.13 27.08
N GLN A 221 -3.99 0.71 26.14
CA GLN A 221 -3.43 2.06 25.97
C GLN A 221 -4.42 2.99 25.24
N PHE A 222 -4.22 4.31 25.31
CA PHE A 222 -4.93 5.23 24.42
C PHE A 222 -4.56 4.94 22.96
N PRO A 223 -5.53 4.85 22.03
CA PRO A 223 -5.28 4.57 20.63
C PRO A 223 -4.76 5.82 19.89
N LEU A 224 -3.73 6.48 20.43
CA LEU A 224 -3.21 7.76 19.96
C LEU A 224 -1.72 7.68 19.68
N LYS A 225 -1.27 8.53 18.77
CA LYS A 225 0.15 8.78 18.49
C LYS A 225 0.32 10.25 18.10
N LEU A 226 1.47 10.85 18.41
CA LEU A 226 1.81 12.21 17.97
C LEU A 226 1.76 12.33 16.43
N ALA A 227 1.35 13.50 15.94
CA ALA A 227 1.08 13.74 14.52
C ALA A 227 1.66 15.06 13.99
N PHE A 228 2.83 15.48 14.50
CA PHE A 228 3.65 16.51 13.85
C PHE A 228 4.36 15.93 12.61
N ALA A 229 4.80 14.68 12.71
CA ALA A 229 5.33 13.89 11.61
C ALA A 229 4.49 12.64 11.35
N MET A 230 4.47 12.18 10.11
CA MET A 230 3.83 10.94 9.70
C MET A 230 4.60 10.25 8.56
N THR A 231 4.32 8.97 8.35
CA THR A 231 4.94 8.26 7.22
C THR A 231 4.34 8.71 5.90
N ILE A 232 5.14 8.74 4.83
CA ILE A 232 4.70 9.06 3.46
C ILE A 232 3.44 8.26 3.05
N ASN A 233 3.38 6.97 3.36
CA ASN A 233 2.21 6.15 3.00
C ASN A 233 0.93 6.57 3.75
N LYS A 234 1.04 7.20 4.92
CA LYS A 234 -0.08 7.65 5.74
C LYS A 234 -0.54 9.06 5.39
N SER A 235 0.25 9.84 4.64
CA SER A 235 -0.18 11.13 4.10
C SER A 235 -1.03 11.00 2.85
N GLN A 236 -1.13 9.82 2.24
CA GLN A 236 -2.00 9.59 1.08
C GLN A 236 -3.45 9.92 1.41
N GLY A 237 -4.09 10.77 0.58
CA GLY A 237 -5.46 11.24 0.78
C GLY A 237 -5.61 12.41 1.75
N GLN A 238 -4.53 12.85 2.43
CA GLN A 238 -4.55 14.07 3.24
C GLN A 238 -4.24 15.29 2.38
N THR A 239 -4.76 16.46 2.79
CA THR A 239 -4.45 17.74 2.16
C THR A 239 -3.63 18.58 3.13
N LEU A 240 -2.40 18.92 2.77
CA LEU A 240 -1.47 19.76 3.55
C LEU A 240 -1.14 21.01 2.74
N LYS A 241 -1.11 22.20 3.35
CA LYS A 241 -0.62 23.41 2.67
C LYS A 241 0.91 23.52 2.73
N VAL A 242 1.53 22.99 3.78
CA VAL A 242 2.99 22.96 3.95
C VAL A 242 3.43 21.57 4.37
N ALA A 243 4.43 21.00 3.70
CA ALA A 243 5.00 19.73 4.12
C ALA A 243 6.50 19.71 3.86
N SER A 244 7.27 19.09 4.75
CA SER A 244 8.67 18.78 4.47
C SER A 244 8.91 17.30 4.54
N MET A 245 9.88 16.83 3.76
CA MET A 245 10.30 15.45 3.69
C MET A 245 11.66 15.28 4.35
N HIS A 246 11.70 14.44 5.38
CA HIS A 246 12.95 14.00 5.99
C HIS A 246 13.40 12.69 5.34
N LEU A 247 14.34 12.79 4.40
CA LEU A 247 14.82 11.68 3.56
C LEU A 247 16.21 11.17 3.98
N GLY A 248 16.58 11.35 5.25
CA GLY A 248 17.81 10.78 5.84
C GLY A 248 17.93 9.24 5.73
N ILE A 249 16.89 8.55 5.24
CA ILE A 249 16.91 7.15 4.85
C ILE A 249 16.32 7.05 3.43
N PRO A 250 16.89 6.22 2.53
CA PRO A 250 16.37 6.03 1.17
C PRO A 250 14.88 5.70 1.12
N CYS A 251 14.16 6.24 0.13
CA CYS A 251 12.82 5.76 -0.20
C CYS A 251 12.89 4.30 -0.65
N PHE A 252 12.12 3.43 -0.01
CA PHE A 252 12.26 1.97 -0.15
C PHE A 252 11.46 1.39 -1.32
N THR A 253 10.50 2.15 -1.87
CA THR A 253 9.63 1.69 -2.95
C THR A 253 9.41 2.79 -4.00
N HIS A 254 9.30 2.39 -5.26
CA HIS A 254 8.94 3.29 -6.37
C HIS A 254 7.59 3.97 -6.07
N GLY A 255 7.46 5.27 -6.37
CA GLY A 255 6.25 6.06 -6.11
C GLY A 255 6.12 6.68 -4.71
N GLN A 256 6.95 6.32 -3.71
CA GLN A 256 6.92 6.99 -2.39
C GLN A 256 7.17 8.49 -2.49
N LEU A 257 8.13 8.91 -3.30
CA LEU A 257 8.43 10.33 -3.48
C LEU A 257 7.26 11.08 -4.15
N TYR A 258 6.54 10.43 -5.08
CA TYR A 258 5.31 10.97 -5.66
C TYR A 258 4.21 11.11 -4.59
N VAL A 259 3.98 10.05 -3.80
CA VAL A 259 3.00 10.05 -2.71
C VAL A 259 3.32 11.12 -1.67
N ALA A 260 4.60 11.38 -1.38
CA ALA A 260 5.03 12.39 -0.42
C ALA A 260 4.76 13.82 -0.92
N CYS A 261 4.91 14.06 -2.23
CA CYS A 261 4.70 15.38 -2.83
C CYS A 261 3.22 15.64 -3.22
N SER A 262 2.39 14.59 -3.36
CA SER A 262 0.97 14.68 -3.72
C SER A 262 0.01 15.40 -2.73
N PRO A 263 0.28 15.47 -1.40
CA PRO A 263 -0.63 16.11 -0.44
C PRO A 263 -0.58 17.65 -0.47
N VAL A 264 0.45 18.25 -1.09
CA VAL A 264 0.71 19.70 -1.01
C VAL A 264 -0.27 20.48 -1.91
N SER A 265 -1.23 21.16 -1.29
CA SER A 265 -2.36 21.80 -1.97
C SER A 265 -2.01 23.13 -2.63
N ASN A 266 -1.60 23.03 -3.89
CA ASN A 266 -1.87 24.00 -4.97
C ASN A 266 -1.44 23.46 -6.36
N ALA A 267 -0.84 22.27 -6.41
CA ALA A 267 -0.62 21.54 -7.66
C ALA A 267 -1.89 20.87 -8.22
N ARG A 268 -2.99 20.82 -7.45
CA ARG A 268 -4.25 20.16 -7.82
C ARG A 268 -4.86 20.68 -9.13
N ASN A 269 -4.60 21.94 -9.49
CA ASN A 269 -5.14 22.53 -10.71
C ASN A 269 -4.30 22.25 -11.96
N LEU A 270 -3.15 21.57 -11.84
CA LEU A 270 -2.35 21.23 -13.02
C LEU A 270 -1.59 19.91 -12.93
N VAL A 271 -2.11 18.92 -12.20
CA VAL A 271 -1.67 17.54 -12.38
C VAL A 271 -2.36 16.98 -13.64
N ARG A 272 -1.58 16.31 -14.50
CA ARG A 272 -2.03 15.56 -15.71
C ARG A 272 -3.48 15.11 -15.60
N SER A 273 -4.26 15.33 -16.66
CA SER A 273 -5.67 14.91 -16.80
C SER A 273 -5.97 13.52 -16.21
N PHE A 274 -5.03 12.58 -16.33
CA PHE A 274 -5.15 11.22 -15.78
C PHE A 274 -5.23 11.17 -14.24
N ALA A 275 -4.38 11.89 -13.51
CA ALA A 275 -4.38 11.85 -12.04
C ALA A 275 -5.60 12.55 -11.44
N SER A 276 -6.06 13.66 -12.04
CA SER A 276 -7.32 14.32 -11.67
C SER A 276 -8.50 13.37 -11.87
N LYS A 277 -8.58 12.72 -13.04
CA LYS A 277 -9.63 11.74 -13.32
C LYS A 277 -9.56 10.53 -12.40
N LEU A 278 -8.37 10.06 -12.06
CA LEU A 278 -8.19 8.98 -11.09
C LEU A 278 -8.73 9.35 -9.71
N LEU A 279 -8.51 10.60 -9.25
CA LEU A 279 -9.10 11.10 -8.01
C LEU A 279 -10.62 11.23 -8.12
N GLU A 280 -11.16 11.70 -9.26
CA GLU A 280 -12.60 11.72 -9.50
C GLU A 280 -13.24 10.34 -9.48
N VAL A 281 -12.53 9.29 -9.93
CA VAL A 281 -12.96 7.88 -9.76
C VAL A 281 -12.98 7.52 -8.27
N GLY A 282 -11.91 7.82 -7.52
CA GLY A 282 -11.84 7.53 -6.08
C GLY A 282 -12.93 8.22 -5.27
N ASP A 283 -13.22 9.48 -5.59
CA ASP A 283 -14.22 10.30 -4.90
C ASP A 283 -15.66 10.10 -5.41
N GLY A 284 -15.84 9.32 -6.48
CA GLY A 284 -17.16 9.11 -7.10
C GLY A 284 -17.76 10.40 -7.68
N ARG A 285 -16.89 11.27 -8.21
CA ARG A 285 -17.22 12.57 -8.83
C ARG A 285 -17.19 12.53 -10.36
N LEU A 286 -16.64 11.45 -10.94
CA LEU A 286 -16.56 11.30 -12.39
C LEU A 286 -17.98 11.15 -12.98
N LYS A 287 -18.25 11.85 -14.09
CA LYS A 287 -19.57 11.87 -14.72
C LYS A 287 -20.04 10.45 -15.07
N THR A 288 -21.24 10.11 -14.63
CA THR A 288 -21.91 8.87 -14.97
C THR A 288 -22.96 9.09 -16.06
N ASP A 289 -23.27 8.03 -16.80
CA ASP A 289 -24.42 7.98 -17.68
C ASP A 289 -25.74 7.85 -16.86
N PRO A 290 -26.92 7.87 -17.53
CA PRO A 290 -28.21 7.70 -16.85
C PRO A 290 -28.35 6.41 -16.05
N ASP A 291 -27.57 5.37 -16.38
CA ASP A 291 -27.55 4.08 -15.68
C ASP A 291 -26.60 4.07 -14.48
N GLY A 292 -25.98 5.21 -14.14
CA GLY A 292 -25.03 5.33 -13.04
C GLY A 292 -23.65 4.69 -13.31
N LYS A 293 -23.31 4.44 -14.58
CA LYS A 293 -22.02 3.86 -15.00
C LYS A 293 -21.07 4.94 -15.49
N ILE A 294 -19.78 4.73 -15.23
CA ILE A 294 -18.71 5.53 -15.85
C ILE A 294 -18.53 5.06 -17.29
N ILE A 295 -18.35 6.01 -18.21
CA ILE A 295 -17.96 5.74 -19.59
C ILE A 295 -16.43 5.88 -19.70
N PHE A 296 -15.76 4.82 -20.16
CA PHE A 296 -14.34 4.83 -20.44
C PHE A 296 -14.07 5.51 -21.80
N THR A 297 -13.22 6.54 -21.79
CA THR A 297 -12.85 7.31 -22.99
C THR A 297 -11.34 7.36 -23.14
N ASN A 298 -10.87 7.55 -24.38
CA ASN A 298 -9.44 7.68 -24.74
C ASN A 298 -8.69 8.81 -24.00
N GLU A 299 -9.42 9.71 -23.35
CA GLU A 299 -8.82 10.72 -22.49
C GLU A 299 -8.44 10.22 -21.08
N PHE A 300 -8.92 9.05 -20.68
CA PHE A 300 -8.67 8.43 -19.36
C PHE A 300 -7.96 7.09 -19.48
N CYS A 301 -8.33 6.28 -20.46
CA CYS A 301 -7.78 4.96 -20.74
C CYS A 301 -8.10 4.55 -22.18
N HIS A 302 -7.50 3.48 -22.69
CA HIS A 302 -7.83 2.92 -24.00
C HIS A 302 -8.89 1.82 -23.88
N PRO A 303 -10.17 2.11 -24.15
CA PRO A 303 -11.17 1.05 -24.27
C PRO A 303 -10.82 0.14 -25.45
N VAL A 304 -10.95 -1.16 -25.22
CA VAL A 304 -10.72 -2.21 -26.23
C VAL A 304 -11.99 -3.04 -26.39
N ALA A 305 -12.23 -3.55 -27.59
CA ALA A 305 -13.48 -4.22 -27.93
C ALA A 305 -13.46 -5.71 -27.59
N THR A 306 -12.28 -6.35 -27.60
CA THR A 306 -12.13 -7.80 -27.46
C THR A 306 -11.07 -8.19 -26.43
N GLU A 307 -11.17 -9.43 -25.92
CA GLU A 307 -10.17 -9.99 -25.00
C GLU A 307 -8.83 -10.20 -25.70
N GLU A 308 -8.85 -10.54 -26.99
CA GLU A 308 -7.67 -10.71 -27.84
C GLU A 308 -6.90 -9.38 -27.99
N GLU A 309 -7.61 -8.30 -28.29
CA GLU A 309 -7.03 -6.95 -28.37
C GLU A 309 -6.45 -6.51 -27.02
N LEU A 310 -7.15 -6.81 -25.92
CA LEU A 310 -6.67 -6.53 -24.56
C LEU A 310 -5.33 -7.24 -24.28
N LEU A 311 -5.23 -8.53 -24.65
CA LEU A 311 -4.02 -9.32 -24.44
C LEU A 311 -2.88 -8.89 -25.36
N ALA A 312 -3.16 -8.58 -26.63
CA ALA A 312 -2.16 -8.10 -27.57
C ALA A 312 -1.53 -6.77 -27.14
N ASN A 313 -2.31 -5.89 -26.50
CA ASN A 313 -1.83 -4.61 -25.98
C ASN A 313 -0.97 -4.74 -24.71
N VAL A 314 -1.33 -5.66 -23.79
CA VAL A 314 -0.54 -5.88 -22.56
C VAL A 314 0.70 -6.72 -22.84
N PHE A 315 0.56 -7.76 -23.64
CA PHE A 315 1.62 -8.72 -23.96
C PHE A 315 1.97 -8.73 -25.46
N PRO A 316 2.38 -7.59 -26.04
CA PRO A 316 2.84 -7.53 -27.42
C PRO A 316 4.07 -8.40 -27.57
N ASP A 317 4.02 -9.31 -28.54
CA ASP A 317 5.14 -10.20 -28.86
C ASP A 317 5.54 -11.13 -27.69
N LEU A 318 4.53 -11.66 -26.97
CA LEU A 318 4.71 -12.51 -25.80
C LEU A 318 5.68 -13.67 -26.04
N LYS A 319 5.61 -14.33 -27.21
CA LYS A 319 6.44 -15.50 -27.54
C LYS A 319 7.94 -15.19 -27.47
N ASN A 320 8.35 -14.05 -28.01
CA ASN A 320 9.76 -13.64 -28.01
C ASN A 320 10.20 -13.02 -26.68
N LYS A 321 9.26 -12.43 -25.91
CA LYS A 321 9.54 -11.71 -24.67
C LYS A 321 9.29 -12.49 -23.39
N ILE A 322 8.85 -13.74 -23.48
CA ILE A 322 8.57 -14.59 -22.30
C ILE A 322 9.79 -14.77 -21.39
N ASN A 323 11.00 -14.69 -21.93
CA ASN A 323 12.23 -14.81 -21.14
C ASN A 323 12.71 -13.47 -20.56
N ASN A 324 12.04 -12.35 -20.86
CA ASN A 324 12.40 -11.04 -20.33
C ASN A 324 11.69 -10.78 -18.99
N GLU A 325 12.44 -11.01 -17.90
CA GLU A 325 11.99 -10.84 -16.51
C GLU A 325 11.38 -9.47 -16.23
N GLU A 326 12.05 -8.39 -16.64
CA GLU A 326 11.60 -7.02 -16.39
C GLU A 326 10.33 -6.71 -17.17
N TRP A 327 10.26 -7.15 -18.43
CA TRP A 327 9.10 -6.95 -19.29
C TRP A 327 7.85 -7.67 -18.76
N LEU A 328 7.98 -8.91 -18.27
CA LEU A 328 6.86 -9.65 -17.65
C LEU A 328 6.44 -9.04 -16.31
N PHE A 329 7.40 -8.52 -15.55
CA PHE A 329 7.13 -7.92 -14.25
C PHE A 329 6.32 -6.63 -14.37
N GLU A 330 6.60 -5.81 -15.35
CA GLU A 330 6.01 -4.47 -15.48
C GLU A 330 4.56 -4.49 -15.98
N ARG A 331 3.97 -5.66 -16.19
CA ARG A 331 2.72 -5.83 -16.90
C ARG A 331 1.81 -6.88 -16.27
N ALA A 332 0.51 -6.63 -16.28
CA ALA A 332 -0.50 -7.59 -15.86
C ALA A 332 -1.90 -7.23 -16.37
N VAL A 333 -2.75 -8.24 -16.44
CA VAL A 333 -4.20 -8.08 -16.61
C VAL A 333 -4.88 -8.10 -15.24
N LEU A 334 -5.77 -7.16 -14.99
CA LEU A 334 -6.49 -7.00 -13.74
C LEU A 334 -7.96 -7.34 -13.93
N SER A 335 -8.56 -8.05 -12.99
CA SER A 335 -10.00 -8.32 -12.99
C SER A 335 -10.59 -8.34 -11.57
N PRO A 336 -11.88 -8.02 -11.38
CA PRO A 336 -12.49 -8.05 -10.05
C PRO A 336 -12.56 -9.46 -9.43
N LYS A 337 -12.79 -10.51 -10.23
CA LYS A 337 -13.03 -11.89 -9.74
C LYS A 337 -11.97 -12.89 -10.18
N ASN A 338 -11.73 -13.91 -9.34
CA ASN A 338 -10.75 -14.97 -9.60
C ASN A 338 -11.06 -15.83 -10.83
N GLU A 339 -12.35 -16.04 -11.13
CA GLU A 339 -12.79 -16.85 -12.28
C GLU A 339 -12.22 -16.30 -13.59
N LEU A 340 -12.39 -15.00 -13.84
CA LEU A 340 -11.87 -14.35 -15.04
C LEU A 340 -10.34 -14.30 -15.05
N VAL A 341 -9.71 -14.12 -13.88
CA VAL A 341 -8.25 -14.22 -13.73
C VAL A 341 -7.74 -15.60 -14.13
N ASN A 342 -8.41 -16.68 -13.71
CA ASN A 342 -8.03 -18.04 -14.07
C ASN A 342 -8.18 -18.26 -15.58
N LYS A 343 -9.30 -17.84 -16.15
CA LYS A 343 -9.57 -17.93 -17.59
C LYS A 343 -8.48 -17.23 -18.42
N ILE A 344 -8.15 -15.99 -18.09
CA ILE A 344 -7.13 -15.22 -18.79
C ILE A 344 -5.74 -15.86 -18.64
N ASN A 345 -5.38 -16.28 -17.42
CA ASN A 345 -4.10 -16.93 -17.20
C ASN A 345 -3.93 -18.20 -18.04
N ASN A 346 -4.97 -19.05 -18.10
CA ASN A 346 -4.94 -20.28 -18.91
C ASN A 346 -4.83 -19.96 -20.40
N LYS A 347 -5.64 -19.01 -20.89
CA LYS A 347 -5.60 -18.58 -22.30
C LYS A 347 -4.24 -18.03 -22.71
N VAL A 348 -3.60 -17.24 -21.84
CA VAL A 348 -2.25 -16.72 -22.10
C VAL A 348 -1.22 -17.85 -22.05
N LEU A 349 -1.36 -18.81 -21.12
CA LEU A 349 -0.48 -19.97 -21.03
C LEU A 349 -0.52 -20.85 -22.30
N ASP A 350 -1.70 -21.00 -22.92
CA ASP A 350 -1.88 -21.78 -24.15
C ASP A 350 -1.09 -21.21 -25.33
N VAL A 351 -0.91 -19.89 -25.37
CA VAL A 351 -0.17 -19.17 -26.43
C VAL A 351 1.36 -19.23 -26.23
N VAL A 352 1.81 -19.46 -24.99
CA VAL A 352 3.24 -19.56 -24.67
C VAL A 352 3.82 -20.87 -25.21
N ASP A 353 4.91 -20.77 -25.96
CA ASP A 353 5.62 -21.94 -26.49
C ASP A 353 6.40 -22.67 -25.38
N GLY A 354 6.60 -23.98 -25.53
CA GLY A 354 7.37 -24.80 -24.59
C GLY A 354 6.58 -25.96 -23.97
N ALA A 355 7.32 -26.92 -23.41
CA ALA A 355 6.73 -28.10 -22.79
C ALA A 355 5.91 -27.72 -21.54
N SER A 356 4.62 -28.05 -21.57
CA SER A 356 3.74 -27.90 -20.41
C SER A 356 3.94 -29.05 -19.44
N ARG A 357 3.92 -28.73 -18.14
CA ARG A 357 3.89 -29.74 -17.07
C ARG A 357 2.69 -29.52 -16.17
N VAL A 358 1.90 -30.57 -16.03
CA VAL A 358 0.72 -30.59 -15.17
C VAL A 358 1.07 -31.24 -13.84
N TYR A 359 0.74 -30.53 -12.75
CA TYR A 359 0.89 -31.00 -11.38
C TYR A 359 -0.49 -31.18 -10.75
N THR A 360 -0.87 -32.43 -10.49
CA THR A 360 -2.07 -32.76 -9.72
C THR A 360 -1.76 -32.70 -8.22
N SER A 361 -2.70 -32.15 -7.44
CA SER A 361 -2.61 -32.11 -5.98
C SER A 361 -2.95 -33.47 -5.38
N ILE A 362 -2.53 -33.66 -4.12
CA ILE A 362 -2.98 -34.79 -3.30
C ILE A 362 -3.88 -34.21 -2.21
N ASP A 363 -5.16 -34.58 -2.24
CA ASP A 363 -6.17 -34.10 -1.32
C ASP A 363 -6.51 -35.22 -0.32
N THR A 364 -6.54 -34.89 0.97
CA THR A 364 -6.75 -35.88 2.04
C THR A 364 -7.63 -35.30 3.13
N VAL A 365 -8.72 -35.99 3.46
CA VAL A 365 -9.61 -35.63 4.58
C VAL A 365 -8.88 -35.90 5.90
N MET A 366 -9.06 -35.04 6.90
CA MET A 366 -8.33 -35.16 8.18
C MET A 366 -9.05 -36.05 9.20
N ALA A 367 -10.38 -36.19 9.11
CA ALA A 367 -11.15 -37.13 9.92
C ALA A 367 -11.45 -38.41 9.12
N SER A 368 -11.31 -39.58 9.76
CA SER A 368 -11.57 -40.90 9.15
C SER A 368 -13.01 -41.05 8.69
N ASP A 369 -13.94 -40.51 9.49
CA ASP A 369 -15.39 -40.71 9.34
C ASP A 369 -15.97 -39.85 8.19
N ASP A 370 -15.23 -38.81 7.81
CA ASP A 370 -15.58 -37.88 6.73
C ASP A 370 -15.16 -38.42 5.34
N SER A 371 -14.36 -39.49 5.27
CA SER A 371 -13.84 -40.04 4.01
C SER A 371 -14.90 -40.63 3.08
N THR A 372 -15.98 -41.16 3.63
CA THR A 372 -17.16 -41.65 2.89
C THR A 372 -18.13 -40.54 2.52
N ALA A 373 -18.18 -39.47 3.33
CA ALA A 373 -19.03 -38.30 3.08
C ALA A 373 -18.46 -37.35 2.02
N TYR A 374 -17.13 -37.24 1.93
CA TYR A 374 -16.43 -36.33 1.02
C TYR A 374 -15.41 -37.08 0.16
N PRO A 375 -15.84 -37.63 -1.01
CA PRO A 375 -14.95 -38.34 -1.91
C PRO A 375 -13.86 -37.43 -2.48
N VAL A 376 -12.72 -38.01 -2.86
CA VAL A 376 -11.54 -37.25 -3.34
C VAL A 376 -11.85 -36.47 -4.61
N GLU A 377 -12.72 -36.99 -5.47
CA GLU A 377 -13.21 -36.33 -6.68
C GLU A 377 -13.94 -35.02 -6.35
N PHE A 378 -14.73 -35.02 -5.28
CA PHE A 378 -15.38 -33.81 -4.78
C PHE A 378 -14.33 -32.81 -4.30
N LEU A 379 -13.35 -33.23 -3.51
CA LEU A 379 -12.26 -32.35 -3.05
C LEU A 379 -11.49 -31.73 -4.22
N ASN A 380 -11.15 -32.54 -5.22
CA ASN A 380 -10.42 -32.11 -6.42
C ASN A 380 -11.19 -31.06 -7.23
N SER A 381 -12.53 -31.07 -7.17
CA SER A 381 -13.39 -30.10 -7.84
C SER A 381 -13.46 -28.73 -7.14
N LEU A 382 -13.00 -28.62 -5.90
CA LEU A 382 -13.10 -27.39 -5.11
C LEU A 382 -12.07 -26.33 -5.55
N GLU A 383 -12.58 -25.18 -6.02
CA GLU A 383 -11.80 -23.95 -6.21
C GLU A 383 -11.83 -23.06 -4.95
N LEU A 384 -10.78 -23.14 -4.14
CA LEU A 384 -10.71 -22.47 -2.85
C LEU A 384 -9.86 -21.20 -2.88
N THR A 385 -10.35 -20.13 -2.26
CA THR A 385 -9.60 -18.88 -2.16
C THR A 385 -8.36 -19.07 -1.29
N GLY A 386 -7.18 -18.71 -1.81
CA GLY A 386 -5.92 -18.83 -1.07
C GLY A 386 -5.33 -20.24 -1.02
N VAL A 387 -5.92 -21.19 -1.74
CA VAL A 387 -5.36 -22.53 -1.97
C VAL A 387 -5.06 -22.70 -3.46
N PRO A 388 -3.92 -23.31 -3.84
CA PRO A 388 -3.63 -23.64 -5.22
C PRO A 388 -4.69 -24.57 -5.84
N PRO A 389 -4.90 -24.50 -7.16
CA PRO A 389 -5.83 -25.38 -7.86
C PRO A 389 -5.35 -26.84 -7.78
N HIS A 390 -6.30 -27.78 -7.87
CA HIS A 390 -5.99 -29.22 -7.95
C HIS A 390 -5.07 -29.51 -9.14
N LYS A 391 -5.46 -29.03 -10.33
CA LYS A 391 -4.65 -29.10 -11.54
C LYS A 391 -3.88 -27.79 -11.72
N LEU A 392 -2.57 -27.82 -11.49
CA LEU A 392 -1.66 -26.69 -11.72
C LEU A 392 -0.81 -26.96 -12.96
N GLU A 393 -1.04 -26.20 -14.03
CA GLU A 393 -0.30 -26.31 -15.29
C GLU A 393 0.72 -25.18 -15.42
N LEU A 394 1.98 -25.51 -15.73
CA LEU A 394 3.08 -24.56 -15.80
C LEU A 394 3.98 -24.85 -17.01
N LYS A 395 4.57 -23.79 -17.57
CA LYS A 395 5.63 -23.83 -18.58
C LYS A 395 6.86 -23.07 -18.06
N VAL A 396 8.05 -23.36 -18.58
CA VAL A 396 9.25 -22.57 -18.27
C VAL A 396 9.09 -21.14 -18.82
N GLY A 397 9.59 -20.14 -18.09
CA GLY A 397 9.51 -18.72 -18.46
C GLY A 397 8.25 -18.00 -17.99
N VAL A 398 7.20 -18.71 -17.56
CA VAL A 398 5.93 -18.06 -17.18
C VAL A 398 6.02 -17.38 -15.80
N PRO A 399 5.35 -16.23 -15.61
CA PRO A 399 5.24 -15.59 -14.31
C PRO A 399 4.22 -16.32 -13.43
N VAL A 400 4.59 -16.52 -12.17
CA VAL A 400 3.73 -17.08 -11.11
C VAL A 400 3.73 -16.20 -9.87
N LEU A 401 2.70 -16.33 -9.05
CA LEU A 401 2.54 -15.68 -7.77
C LEU A 401 2.67 -16.72 -6.66
N LEU A 402 3.50 -16.43 -5.66
CA LEU A 402 3.59 -17.24 -4.46
C LEU A 402 2.36 -17.02 -3.57
N MET A 403 1.70 -18.10 -3.15
CA MET A 403 0.44 -18.06 -2.39
C MET A 403 0.61 -18.16 -0.87
N ARG A 404 1.83 -18.44 -0.39
CA ARG A 404 2.15 -18.63 1.03
C ARG A 404 3.49 -17.98 1.38
N ASN A 405 3.64 -17.59 2.63
CA ASN A 405 4.95 -17.18 3.15
C ASN A 405 5.81 -18.44 3.30
N LEU A 406 6.98 -18.45 2.68
CA LEU A 406 7.96 -19.54 2.81
C LEU A 406 9.19 -19.11 3.60
N ASP A 407 9.64 -17.87 3.39
CA ASP A 407 10.88 -17.34 3.97
C ASP A 407 10.78 -15.82 4.05
N ALA A 408 10.13 -15.28 5.08
CA ALA A 408 9.97 -13.84 5.23
C ALA A 408 11.29 -13.17 5.68
N PRO A 409 11.67 -12.00 5.14
CA PRO A 409 10.89 -11.12 4.25
C PRO A 409 11.08 -11.39 2.75
N ARG A 410 11.81 -12.44 2.37
CA ARG A 410 12.26 -12.71 0.99
C ARG A 410 11.20 -13.34 0.08
N LEU A 411 10.49 -14.34 0.59
CA LEU A 411 9.46 -15.12 -0.09
C LEU A 411 8.16 -15.05 0.69
N CYS A 412 7.42 -13.97 0.47
CA CYS A 412 6.13 -13.72 1.08
C CYS A 412 4.99 -14.02 0.09
N ASN A 413 3.79 -14.22 0.62
CA ASN A 413 2.56 -14.30 -0.18
C ASN A 413 2.43 -13.04 -1.05
N GLY A 414 2.22 -13.23 -2.35
CA GLY A 414 2.18 -12.16 -3.35
C GLY A 414 3.51 -11.89 -4.05
N THR A 415 4.60 -12.57 -3.68
CA THR A 415 5.88 -12.45 -4.42
C THR A 415 5.68 -12.99 -5.83
N ARG A 416 6.00 -12.19 -6.86
CA ARG A 416 6.02 -12.64 -8.25
C ARG A 416 7.34 -13.32 -8.55
N LEU A 417 7.28 -14.48 -9.19
CA LEU A 417 8.42 -15.29 -9.59
C LEU A 417 8.29 -15.63 -11.08
N GLN A 418 9.40 -15.92 -11.75
CA GLN A 418 9.40 -16.51 -13.08
C GLN A 418 9.89 -17.95 -12.99
N ILE A 419 9.18 -18.89 -13.61
CA ILE A 419 9.61 -20.30 -13.64
C ILE A 419 10.89 -20.43 -14.46
N SER A 420 11.95 -20.98 -13.87
CA SER A 420 13.20 -21.31 -14.58
C SER A 420 13.36 -22.81 -14.81
N GLU A 421 12.82 -23.66 -13.94
CA GLU A 421 12.93 -25.12 -14.08
C GLU A 421 11.72 -25.83 -13.46
N LEU A 422 11.24 -26.88 -14.12
CA LEU A 422 10.07 -27.66 -13.71
C LEU A 422 10.50 -29.09 -13.34
N GLY A 423 10.84 -29.33 -12.08
CA GLY A 423 11.15 -30.66 -11.53
C GLY A 423 9.91 -31.42 -11.05
N ARG A 424 10.07 -32.71 -10.70
CA ARG A 424 8.93 -33.55 -10.26
C ARG A 424 8.34 -33.09 -8.92
N ASN A 425 9.20 -32.78 -7.97
CA ASN A 425 8.83 -32.45 -6.58
C ASN A 425 9.23 -31.03 -6.16
N ILE A 426 10.02 -30.34 -6.98
CA ILE A 426 10.56 -29.01 -6.71
C ILE A 426 10.47 -28.21 -8.01
N VAL A 427 10.02 -26.96 -7.90
CA VAL A 427 10.04 -25.98 -8.98
C VAL A 427 11.12 -24.94 -8.69
N ARG A 428 11.98 -24.64 -9.66
CA ARG A 428 12.92 -23.53 -9.56
C ARG A 428 12.31 -22.29 -10.19
N ALA A 429 12.42 -21.17 -9.49
CA ALA A 429 11.93 -19.89 -9.98
C ALA A 429 12.88 -18.74 -9.63
N THR A 430 12.88 -17.68 -10.43
CA THR A 430 13.62 -16.45 -10.18
C THR A 430 12.69 -15.40 -9.57
N ILE A 431 13.12 -14.72 -8.51
CA ILE A 431 12.32 -13.68 -7.86
C ILE A 431 12.25 -12.44 -8.75
N LEU A 432 11.03 -11.99 -9.09
CA LEU A 432 10.79 -10.78 -9.89
C LEU A 432 10.59 -9.52 -9.03
N THR A 433 10.14 -9.68 -7.78
CA THR A 433 9.77 -8.58 -6.86
C THR A 433 10.53 -8.62 -5.54
N ALA A 434 10.67 -7.45 -4.88
CA ALA A 434 11.27 -7.24 -3.56
C ALA A 434 12.81 -7.20 -3.52
N ALA A 435 13.38 -7.04 -2.31
CA ALA A 435 14.82 -6.84 -2.05
C ALA A 435 15.73 -8.00 -2.53
N ALA A 436 15.16 -9.09 -3.03
CA ALA A 436 15.86 -10.27 -3.50
C ALA A 436 15.66 -10.54 -5.01
N LYS A 437 15.29 -9.52 -5.79
CA LYS A 437 15.13 -9.61 -7.26
C LYS A 437 16.33 -10.30 -7.91
N GLY A 438 16.08 -11.19 -8.87
CA GLY A 438 17.10 -11.94 -9.61
C GLY A 438 17.65 -13.18 -8.88
N LYS A 439 17.32 -13.39 -7.60
CA LYS A 439 17.74 -14.61 -6.89
C LYS A 439 16.90 -15.81 -7.30
N SER A 440 17.57 -16.93 -7.56
CA SER A 440 16.92 -18.22 -7.78
C SER A 440 16.44 -18.84 -6.47
N VAL A 441 15.25 -19.42 -6.47
CA VAL A 441 14.61 -20.09 -5.34
C VAL A 441 14.01 -21.43 -5.73
N LEU A 442 13.97 -22.35 -4.78
CA LEU A 442 13.36 -23.67 -4.92
C LEU A 442 12.04 -23.68 -4.16
N ILE A 443 10.97 -24.03 -4.84
CA ILE A 443 9.61 -24.06 -4.30
C ILE A 443 9.17 -25.54 -4.22
N PRO A 444 9.04 -26.12 -3.02
CA PRO A 444 8.51 -27.46 -2.83
C PRO A 444 6.98 -27.47 -2.81
N ARG A 445 6.39 -28.66 -2.94
CA ARG A 445 4.98 -28.87 -2.58
C ARG A 445 4.81 -28.74 -1.07
N ILE A 446 3.77 -28.05 -0.62
CA ILE A 446 3.48 -27.88 0.81
C ILE A 446 2.04 -28.31 1.13
N PRO A 447 1.79 -28.86 2.34
CA PRO A 447 0.45 -29.04 2.86
C PRO A 447 -0.28 -27.70 2.99
N ILE A 448 -1.51 -27.61 2.52
CA ILE A 448 -2.38 -26.45 2.74
C ILE A 448 -3.71 -26.95 3.28
N ILE A 449 -4.07 -26.48 4.46
CA ILE A 449 -5.36 -26.75 5.10
C ILE A 449 -6.23 -25.50 4.88
N PRO A 450 -7.32 -25.58 4.11
CA PRO A 450 -8.27 -24.50 3.99
C PRO A 450 -9.02 -24.30 5.31
N HIS A 451 -9.30 -23.03 5.63
CA HIS A 451 -10.14 -22.66 6.75
C HIS A 451 -11.56 -22.33 6.23
N ASN A 452 -12.57 -22.38 7.10
CA ASN A 452 -13.98 -22.07 6.79
C ASN A 452 -14.69 -23.08 5.88
N PHE A 453 -14.44 -24.38 6.07
CA PHE A 453 -15.25 -25.46 5.48
C PHE A 453 -15.93 -26.26 6.59
N PRO A 454 -17.10 -26.88 6.32
CA PRO A 454 -17.81 -27.71 7.30
C PRO A 454 -17.04 -28.97 7.70
N PHE A 455 -16.00 -29.33 6.92
CA PHE A 455 -15.08 -30.43 7.18
C PHE A 455 -13.64 -29.95 6.97
N GLN A 456 -12.67 -30.68 7.52
CA GLN A 456 -11.25 -30.36 7.37
C GLN A 456 -10.56 -31.33 6.42
N PHE A 457 -9.88 -30.79 5.42
CA PHE A 457 -9.02 -31.57 4.52
C PHE A 457 -7.71 -30.84 4.25
N LYS A 458 -6.72 -31.56 3.73
CA LYS A 458 -5.38 -31.07 3.43
C LYS A 458 -5.12 -31.28 1.95
N ARG A 459 -4.69 -30.22 1.25
CA ARG A 459 -4.21 -30.24 -0.14
C ARG A 459 -2.70 -30.08 -0.18
N LEU A 460 -1.99 -31.10 -0.67
CA LEU A 460 -0.54 -31.05 -0.91
C LEU A 460 -0.30 -30.60 -2.37
N GLN A 461 0.22 -29.38 -2.54
CA GLN A 461 0.47 -28.79 -3.87
C GLN A 461 1.59 -27.74 -3.79
N PHE A 462 2.16 -27.36 -4.94
CA PHE A 462 3.01 -26.16 -5.01
C PHE A 462 2.19 -24.92 -4.65
N PRO A 463 2.68 -24.02 -3.76
CA PRO A 463 1.97 -22.81 -3.37
C PRO A 463 2.09 -21.73 -4.45
N LEU A 464 1.80 -22.07 -5.70
CA LEU A 464 1.98 -21.23 -6.88
C LEU A 464 0.67 -21.09 -7.66
N LYS A 465 0.51 -19.96 -8.32
CA LYS A 465 -0.56 -19.70 -9.30
C LYS A 465 -0.01 -18.85 -10.45
N LEU A 466 -0.50 -19.03 -11.67
CA LEU A 466 -0.13 -18.18 -12.81
C LEU A 466 -0.41 -16.69 -12.51
N ALA A 467 0.45 -15.81 -13.04
CA ALA A 467 0.46 -14.38 -12.73
C ALA A 467 0.60 -13.47 -13.97
N PHE A 468 0.02 -13.88 -15.10
CA PHE A 468 -0.25 -12.97 -16.23
C PHE A 468 -1.44 -12.06 -15.91
N ALA A 469 -2.45 -12.63 -15.25
CA ALA A 469 -3.57 -11.92 -14.67
C ALA A 469 -3.61 -12.05 -13.15
N MET A 470 -4.13 -11.04 -12.47
CA MET A 470 -4.39 -11.06 -11.03
C MET A 470 -5.67 -10.30 -10.68
N THR A 471 -6.18 -10.50 -9.47
CA THR A 471 -7.35 -9.73 -9.03
C THR A 471 -6.94 -8.30 -8.70
N ILE A 472 -7.86 -7.35 -8.89
CA ILE A 472 -7.67 -5.94 -8.54
C ILE A 472 -7.22 -5.79 -7.06
N ASN A 473 -7.81 -6.58 -6.17
CA ASN A 473 -7.46 -6.52 -4.75
C ASN A 473 -6.00 -6.98 -4.50
N LYS A 474 -5.46 -7.88 -5.34
CA LYS A 474 -4.08 -8.35 -5.25
C LYS A 474 -3.08 -7.39 -5.90
N SER A 475 -3.51 -6.56 -6.85
CA SER A 475 -2.66 -5.52 -7.44
C SER A 475 -2.50 -4.29 -6.55
N GLN A 476 -3.25 -4.17 -5.45
CA GLN A 476 -3.16 -3.03 -4.54
C GLN A 476 -1.72 -2.88 -4.01
N GLY A 477 -1.15 -1.69 -4.20
CA GLY A 477 0.23 -1.37 -3.79
C GLY A 477 1.32 -1.91 -4.73
N GLN A 478 0.94 -2.53 -5.86
CA GLN A 478 1.88 -2.86 -6.94
C GLN A 478 1.92 -1.72 -7.96
N THR A 479 3.07 -1.53 -8.60
CA THR A 479 3.23 -0.60 -9.73
C THR A 479 3.49 -1.40 -11.00
N LEU A 480 2.78 -1.05 -12.07
CA LEU A 480 2.88 -1.66 -13.40
C LEU A 480 3.15 -0.55 -14.42
N LYS A 481 4.04 -0.77 -15.39
CA LYS A 481 4.20 0.17 -16.52
C LYS A 481 3.04 0.06 -17.50
N VAL A 482 2.46 -1.13 -17.67
CA VAL A 482 1.30 -1.39 -18.53
C VAL A 482 0.31 -2.28 -17.79
N ALA A 483 -0.96 -1.90 -17.75
CA ALA A 483 -1.99 -2.74 -17.18
C ALA A 483 -3.22 -2.73 -18.08
N SER A 484 -3.96 -3.83 -18.07
CA SER A 484 -5.31 -3.83 -18.58
C SER A 484 -6.31 -4.22 -17.51
N MET A 485 -7.54 -3.76 -17.67
CA MET A 485 -8.67 -4.13 -16.82
C MET A 485 -9.69 -4.90 -17.64
N HIS A 486 -9.91 -6.16 -17.30
CA HIS A 486 -11.03 -6.91 -17.85
C HIS A 486 -12.22 -6.83 -16.87
N LEU A 487 -13.15 -5.94 -17.20
CA LEU A 487 -14.38 -5.64 -16.47
C LEU A 487 -15.60 -6.32 -17.09
N GLY A 488 -15.42 -7.52 -17.65
CA GLY A 488 -16.55 -8.36 -18.10
C GLY A 488 -17.48 -8.71 -16.94
N ILE A 489 -16.92 -8.72 -15.73
CA ILE A 489 -17.65 -8.69 -14.46
C ILE A 489 -17.38 -7.31 -13.84
N PRO A 490 -18.41 -6.55 -13.41
CA PRO A 490 -18.22 -5.22 -12.85
C PRO A 490 -17.51 -5.27 -11.48
N CYS A 491 -16.88 -4.15 -11.11
CA CYS A 491 -16.40 -3.92 -9.75
C CYS A 491 -17.57 -3.99 -8.76
N PHE A 492 -17.35 -4.59 -7.60
CA PHE A 492 -18.39 -4.91 -6.61
C PHE A 492 -18.08 -4.38 -5.20
N THR A 493 -16.93 -3.73 -4.99
CA THR A 493 -16.53 -3.15 -3.69
C THR A 493 -16.10 -1.69 -3.81
N HIS A 494 -16.16 -0.98 -2.69
CA HIS A 494 -15.76 0.43 -2.59
C HIS A 494 -14.34 0.68 -3.08
N GLY A 495 -14.17 1.65 -3.97
CA GLY A 495 -12.84 2.09 -4.42
C GLY A 495 -12.11 1.04 -5.26
N GLN A 496 -12.74 -0.09 -5.60
CA GLN A 496 -12.10 -1.15 -6.37
C GLN A 496 -11.68 -0.68 -7.76
N LEU A 497 -12.51 0.13 -8.43
CA LEU A 497 -12.15 0.70 -9.73
C LEU A 497 -10.96 1.67 -9.61
N TYR A 498 -10.90 2.47 -8.54
CA TYR A 498 -9.73 3.30 -8.25
C TYR A 498 -8.47 2.46 -8.06
N VAL A 499 -8.55 1.39 -7.26
CA VAL A 499 -7.42 0.46 -7.04
C VAL A 499 -6.96 -0.17 -8.34
N ALA A 500 -7.87 -0.46 -9.28
CA ALA A 500 -7.55 -1.04 -10.58
C ALA A 500 -6.81 -0.07 -11.51
N CYS A 501 -7.14 1.22 -11.46
CA CYS A 501 -6.50 2.26 -12.27
C CYS A 501 -5.18 2.78 -11.67
N SER A 502 -5.03 2.70 -10.35
CA SER A 502 -3.85 3.20 -9.60
C SER A 502 -2.48 2.56 -9.88
N PRO A 503 -2.36 1.30 -10.37
CA PRO A 503 -1.05 0.67 -10.57
C PRO A 503 -0.24 1.28 -11.71
N VAL A 504 -0.89 1.99 -12.64
CA VAL A 504 -0.24 2.64 -13.80
C VAL A 504 -0.12 4.14 -13.60
N SER A 505 1.02 4.72 -14.02
CA SER A 505 1.26 6.16 -13.91
C SER A 505 0.72 6.98 -15.10
N ASN A 506 0.29 6.31 -16.19
CA ASN A 506 -0.09 6.94 -17.44
C ASN A 506 -1.33 6.29 -18.07
N ALA A 507 -2.34 7.11 -18.39
CA ALA A 507 -3.55 6.74 -19.12
C ALA A 507 -3.27 5.94 -20.40
N ARG A 508 -2.19 6.26 -21.12
CA ARG A 508 -1.82 5.62 -22.39
C ARG A 508 -1.45 4.15 -22.25
N ASN A 509 -1.12 3.72 -21.03
CA ASN A 509 -0.73 2.35 -20.73
C ASN A 509 -1.82 1.60 -19.96
N LEU A 510 -3.04 2.16 -19.90
CA LEU A 510 -4.20 1.56 -19.27
C LEU A 510 -5.22 1.15 -20.35
N TYR A 511 -5.40 -0.15 -20.53
CA TYR A 511 -6.39 -0.69 -21.48
C TYR A 511 -7.60 -1.23 -20.72
N VAL A 512 -8.81 -1.07 -21.26
CA VAL A 512 -10.03 -1.46 -20.53
C VAL A 512 -10.99 -2.20 -21.45
N LEU A 513 -11.30 -3.44 -21.10
CA LEU A 513 -12.37 -4.21 -21.72
C LEU A 513 -13.58 -4.19 -20.79
N ALA A 514 -14.64 -3.49 -21.20
CA ALA A 514 -15.88 -3.38 -20.46
C ALA A 514 -17.08 -3.39 -21.42
N ALA A 515 -18.22 -3.91 -20.98
CA ALA A 515 -19.44 -3.91 -21.79
C ALA A 515 -19.83 -2.47 -22.18
N ASN A 516 -19.95 -2.20 -23.48
CA ASN A 516 -20.23 -0.88 -24.04
C ASN A 516 -19.26 0.22 -23.59
N ASN A 517 -18.02 -0.13 -23.22
CA ASN A 517 -17.04 0.76 -22.60
C ASN A 517 -17.53 1.41 -21.30
N ARG A 518 -18.38 0.72 -20.53
CA ARG A 518 -18.99 1.25 -19.31
C ARG A 518 -18.85 0.29 -18.13
N SER A 519 -18.68 0.84 -16.92
CA SER A 519 -18.71 0.03 -15.71
C SER A 519 -19.17 0.83 -14.49
N TYR A 520 -19.63 0.11 -13.45
CA TYR A 520 -20.01 0.73 -12.18
C TYR A 520 -18.78 1.18 -11.40
N ASN A 521 -18.86 2.38 -10.83
CA ASN A 521 -17.91 2.87 -9.86
C ASN A 521 -18.55 2.92 -8.48
N ILE A 522 -18.21 1.93 -7.64
CA ILE A 522 -18.80 1.82 -6.30
C ILE A 522 -18.00 2.70 -5.35
N VAL A 523 -18.61 3.79 -4.92
CA VAL A 523 -18.03 4.76 -4.00
C VAL A 523 -19.00 5.03 -2.85
N TYR A 524 -18.66 4.60 -1.63
CA TYR A 524 -19.42 4.93 -0.44
C TYR A 524 -18.99 6.31 0.06
N ARG A 525 -19.79 7.34 -0.28
CA ARG A 525 -19.55 8.73 0.12
C ARG A 525 -19.58 8.97 1.64
N SER A 526 -20.06 8.00 2.42
CA SER A 526 -20.03 8.04 3.89
C SER A 526 -18.66 7.71 4.50
N ILE A 527 -17.71 7.24 3.68
CA ILE A 527 -16.38 6.77 4.09
C ILE A 527 -15.25 7.68 3.52
N LEU A 528 -15.59 8.55 2.58
CA LEU A 528 -14.75 9.65 2.08
C LEU A 528 -14.95 10.90 2.94
#